data_AF-A0A1R1MJ84-F1
#
_entry.id   AF-A0A1R1MJ84-F1
#
_cell.length_a   1.000
_cell.length_b   1.000
_cell.length_c   1.000
_cell.angle_alpha   90.00
_cell.angle_beta   90.00
_cell.angle_gamma   90.00
#
_symmetry.space_group_name_H-M   'P 1'
#
loop_
_entity.id
_entity.type
_entity.pdbx_description
1 polymer ?
#
loop_
_entity_poly.entity_id
_entity_poly.type
_entity_poly.pdbx_seq_one_letter_code
_entity_poly.pdbx_strand_id
1 'polypeptide(L)'
;MKKKLLRLILFADLPTEIAFTLRMSLSFILVGLIFIFSGHYVAKKYLSNVPAVYDALRMYDVLVVILSLIVVGLIFLYSKIVAKDYKQIQEGIEKLSEGELDFKIEITPIADRAIIEIAKAIERLKASLKISLNLAKRGIRAK
;
A
#
# COMPACT_ATOMS: atom_id res chain seq x y z
N MET A 1 -10.52 20.77 -9.65
CA MET A 1 -10.35 19.39 -10.19
C MET A 1 -8.90 18.96 -10.37
N LYS A 2 -8.04 19.72 -11.07
CA LYS A 2 -6.64 19.29 -11.37
C LYS A 2 -5.80 18.91 -10.14
N LYS A 3 -5.89 19.64 -9.02
CA LYS A 3 -5.15 19.33 -7.77
C LYS A 3 -5.55 18.01 -7.11
N LYS A 4 -6.83 17.64 -7.11
CA LYS A 4 -7.31 16.36 -6.56
C LYS A 4 -6.83 15.17 -7.40
N LEU A 5 -6.86 15.32 -8.72
CA LEU A 5 -6.36 14.29 -9.64
C LEU A 5 -4.85 14.09 -9.47
N LEU A 6 -4.08 15.18 -9.36
CA LEU A 6 -2.64 15.10 -9.12
C LEU A 6 -2.30 14.45 -7.77
N ARG A 7 -3.03 14.80 -6.70
CA ARG A 7 -2.84 14.16 -5.38
C ARG A 7 -3.14 12.67 -5.41
N LEU A 8 -4.15 12.25 -6.16
CA LEU A 8 -4.51 10.84 -6.33
C LEU A 8 -3.41 10.09 -7.09
N ILE A 9 -2.93 10.65 -8.21
CA ILE A 9 -1.87 10.04 -9.05
C ILE A 9 -0.52 9.99 -8.30
N LEU A 10 -0.24 11.01 -7.48
CA LEU A 10 0.97 11.05 -6.66
C LEU A 10 0.81 10.27 -5.37
N PHE A 11 -0.31 9.60 -5.10
CA PHE A 11 -0.54 8.89 -3.84
C PHE A 11 -0.25 9.77 -2.61
N ALA A 12 -0.55 11.07 -2.70
CA ALA A 12 -0.13 12.06 -1.71
C ALA A 12 -0.88 11.94 -0.38
N ASP A 13 -2.05 11.30 -0.39
CA ASP A 13 -2.88 11.06 0.79
C ASP A 13 -2.59 9.69 1.44
N LEU A 14 -1.59 8.94 0.93
CA LEU A 14 -1.16 7.66 1.48
C LEU A 14 0.06 7.83 2.41
N PRO A 15 0.22 6.96 3.43
CA PRO A 15 1.43 6.90 4.26
C PRO A 15 2.70 6.89 3.40
N THR A 16 3.72 7.63 3.82
CA THR A 16 4.89 7.97 3.00
C THR A 16 5.60 6.74 2.42
N GLU A 17 5.67 5.65 3.19
CA GLU A 17 6.30 4.39 2.77
C GLU A 17 5.49 3.64 1.69
N ILE A 18 4.16 3.66 1.80
CA ILE A 18 3.24 3.05 0.82
C ILE A 18 3.22 3.90 -0.45
N ALA A 19 3.11 5.22 -0.29
CA ALA A 19 3.15 6.18 -1.39
C ALA A 19 4.48 6.07 -2.15
N PHE A 20 5.59 5.89 -1.45
CA PHE A 20 6.91 5.68 -2.07
C PHE A 20 6.97 4.37 -2.85
N THR A 21 6.53 3.26 -2.26
CA THR A 21 6.50 1.94 -2.92
C THR A 21 5.64 1.99 -4.19
N LEU A 22 4.44 2.55 -4.11
CA LEU A 22 3.57 2.75 -5.27
C LEU A 22 4.20 3.63 -6.35
N ARG A 23 4.80 4.77 -5.98
CA ARG A 23 5.47 5.67 -6.94
C ARG A 23 6.63 4.97 -7.64
N MET A 24 7.42 4.20 -6.91
CA MET A 24 8.55 3.43 -7.45
C MET A 24 8.06 2.32 -8.39
N SER A 25 7.03 1.57 -8.00
CA SER A 25 6.42 0.56 -8.86
C SER A 25 5.83 1.16 -10.13
N LEU A 26 5.11 2.29 -10.04
CA LEU A 26 4.58 3.00 -11.20
C LEU A 26 5.71 3.47 -12.14
N SER A 27 6.78 4.01 -11.57
CA SER A 27 7.94 4.49 -12.33
C SER A 27 8.63 3.34 -13.05
N PHE A 28 8.80 2.19 -12.40
CA PHE A 28 9.39 1.00 -13.01
C PHE A 28 8.56 0.49 -14.19
N ILE A 29 7.24 0.48 -14.04
CA ILE A 29 6.31 0.08 -15.11
C ILE A 29 6.36 1.07 -16.27
N LEU A 30 6.43 2.37 -15.98
CA LEU A 30 6.52 3.41 -17.01
C LEU A 30 7.82 3.28 -17.83
N VAL A 31 8.94 3.04 -17.15
CA VAL A 31 10.24 2.74 -17.80
C VAL A 31 10.12 1.46 -18.64
N GLY A 32 9.55 0.39 -18.08
CA GLY A 32 9.32 -0.86 -18.81
C GLY A 32 8.50 -0.68 -20.08
N LEU A 33 7.41 0.09 -20.02
CA LEU A 33 6.59 0.44 -21.19
C LEU A 33 7.41 1.18 -22.26
N ILE A 34 8.26 2.14 -21.87
CA ILE A 34 9.14 2.84 -22.82
C ILE A 34 10.06 1.86 -23.55
N PHE A 35 10.65 0.89 -22.83
CA PHE A 35 11.48 -0.14 -23.45
C PHE A 35 10.69 -1.06 -24.39
N ILE A 36 9.48 -1.47 -24.01
CA ILE A 36 8.61 -2.31 -24.85
C ILE A 36 8.23 -1.57 -26.13
N PHE A 37 7.76 -0.31 -26.03
CA PHE A 37 7.41 0.48 -27.21
C PHE A 37 8.61 0.77 -28.11
N SER A 38 9.77 1.04 -27.53
CA SER A 38 11.01 1.25 -28.28
C SER A 38 11.45 -0.04 -28.99
N GLY A 39 11.41 -1.17 -28.29
CA GLY A 39 11.69 -2.49 -28.84
C GLY A 39 10.74 -2.86 -29.99
N HIS A 40 9.43 -2.62 -29.81
CA HIS A 40 8.43 -2.82 -30.86
C HIS A 40 8.70 -1.96 -32.08
N TYR A 41 9.03 -0.68 -31.88
CA TYR A 41 9.34 0.24 -32.99
C TYR A 41 10.57 -0.21 -33.79
N VAL A 42 11.63 -0.64 -33.10
CA VAL A 42 12.84 -1.18 -33.73
C VAL A 42 12.52 -2.49 -34.46
N ALA A 43 11.82 -3.43 -33.82
CA ALA A 43 11.43 -4.69 -34.42
C ALA A 43 10.59 -4.49 -35.69
N LYS A 44 9.61 -3.58 -35.66
CA LYS A 44 8.80 -3.24 -36.84
C LYS A 44 9.65 -2.72 -38.00
N LYS A 45 10.69 -1.92 -37.71
CA LYS A 45 11.57 -1.32 -38.72
C LYS A 45 12.49 -2.35 -39.39
N TYR A 46 12.94 -3.37 -38.66
CA TYR A 46 13.97 -4.31 -39.15
C TYR A 46 13.44 -5.73 -39.46
N LEU A 47 12.29 -6.13 -38.92
CA LEU A 47 11.74 -7.50 -39.03
C LEU A 47 10.41 -7.55 -39.81
N SER A 48 9.99 -6.45 -40.43
CA SER A 48 8.75 -6.38 -41.24
C SER A 48 8.69 -7.38 -42.39
N ASN A 49 9.84 -7.89 -42.84
CA ASN A 49 9.93 -8.84 -43.95
C ASN A 49 9.76 -10.31 -43.52
N VAL A 50 9.62 -10.59 -42.22
CA VAL A 50 9.37 -11.94 -41.69
C VAL A 50 8.08 -11.90 -40.83
N PRO A 51 6.90 -12.08 -41.45
CA PRO A 51 5.60 -11.89 -40.78
C PRO A 51 5.44 -12.74 -39.51
N ALA A 52 5.90 -13.99 -39.53
CA ALA A 52 5.80 -14.90 -38.38
C ALA A 52 6.56 -14.40 -37.14
N VAL A 53 7.73 -13.77 -37.33
CA VAL A 53 8.54 -13.23 -36.22
C VAL A 53 7.90 -11.95 -35.67
N TYR A 54 7.37 -11.12 -36.56
CA TYR A 54 6.67 -9.89 -36.19
C TYR A 54 5.37 -10.17 -35.43
N ASP A 55 4.58 -11.15 -35.86
CA ASP A 55 3.33 -11.52 -35.19
C ASP A 55 3.58 -12.14 -33.80
N ALA A 56 4.62 -12.96 -33.66
CA ALA A 56 5.04 -13.51 -32.37
C ALA A 56 5.48 -12.39 -31.39
N LEU A 57 6.25 -11.41 -31.86
CA LEU A 57 6.66 -10.25 -31.06
C LEU A 57 5.46 -9.40 -30.63
N ARG A 58 4.51 -9.15 -31.54
CA ARG A 58 3.30 -8.39 -31.23
C ARG A 58 2.46 -9.09 -30.17
N MET A 59 2.34 -10.42 -30.23
CA MET A 59 1.59 -11.19 -29.24
C MET A 59 2.28 -11.16 -27.87
N TYR A 60 3.62 -11.21 -27.85
CA TYR A 60 4.40 -11.04 -26.64
C TYR A 60 4.19 -9.65 -26.01
N ASP A 61 4.26 -8.57 -26.79
CA ASP A 61 4.07 -7.20 -26.30
C ASP A 61 2.68 -7.00 -25.68
N VAL A 62 1.63 -7.51 -26.33
CA VAL A 62 0.26 -7.46 -25.80
C VAL A 62 0.17 -8.21 -24.48
N LEU A 63 0.77 -9.39 -24.38
CA LEU A 63 0.75 -10.19 -23.16
C LEU A 63 1.48 -9.47 -22.03
N VAL A 64 2.64 -8.85 -22.29
CA VAL A 64 3.39 -8.08 -21.28
C VAL A 64 2.60 -6.87 -20.80
N VAL A 65 1.90 -6.16 -21.70
CA VAL A 65 1.03 -5.03 -21.33
C VAL A 65 -0.12 -5.50 -20.43
N ILE A 66 -0.80 -6.59 -20.79
CA ILE A 66 -1.90 -7.16 -19.98
C ILE A 66 -1.38 -7.58 -18.60
N LEU A 67 -0.25 -8.30 -18.55
CA LEU A 67 0.36 -8.73 -17.29
C LEU A 67 0.73 -7.54 -16.41
N SER A 68 1.28 -6.48 -17.01
CA SER A 68 1.63 -5.24 -16.31
C SER A 68 0.40 -4.57 -15.70
N LEU A 69 -0.72 -4.50 -16.43
CA LEU A 69 -1.98 -3.95 -15.90
C LEU A 69 -2.53 -4.77 -14.73
N ILE A 70 -2.44 -6.11 -14.80
CA ILE A 70 -2.83 -6.99 -13.70
C ILE A 70 -1.98 -6.70 -12.46
N VAL A 71 -0.66 -6.61 -12.61
CA VAL A 71 0.27 -6.29 -11.51
C VAL A 71 -0.04 -4.91 -10.91
N VAL A 72 -0.29 -3.88 -11.73
CA VAL A 72 -0.71 -2.56 -11.22
C VAL A 72 -1.99 -2.67 -10.41
N GLY A 73 -2.99 -3.42 -10.90
CA GLY A 73 -4.25 -3.63 -10.20
C GLY A 73 -4.06 -4.29 -8.83
N LEU A 74 -3.19 -5.31 -8.75
CA LEU A 74 -2.86 -5.97 -7.50
C LEU A 74 -2.14 -5.05 -6.53
N ILE A 75 -1.15 -4.28 -6.99
CA ILE A 75 -0.42 -3.31 -6.16
C ILE A 75 -1.38 -2.23 -5.63
N PHE A 76 -2.30 -1.75 -6.46
CA PHE A 76 -3.30 -0.76 -6.05
C PHE A 76 -4.24 -1.32 -4.98
N LEU A 77 -4.76 -2.54 -5.17
CA LEU A 77 -5.61 -3.22 -4.19
C LEU A 77 -4.89 -3.41 -2.87
N TYR A 78 -3.66 -3.95 -2.91
CA TYR A 78 -2.82 -4.14 -1.73
C TYR A 78 -2.60 -2.80 -1.00
N SER A 79 -2.21 -1.76 -1.72
CA SER A 79 -1.96 -0.44 -1.12
C SER A 79 -3.19 0.17 -0.45
N LYS A 80 -4.39 -0.04 -1.03
CA LYS A 80 -5.65 0.40 -0.43
C LYS A 80 -5.93 -0.33 0.89
N ILE A 81 -5.61 -1.62 0.96
CA ILE A 81 -5.78 -2.43 2.17
C ILE A 81 -4.80 -1.95 3.24
N VAL A 82 -3.52 -1.82 2.90
CA VAL A 82 -2.48 -1.35 3.84
C VAL A 82 -2.81 0.05 4.36
N ALA A 83 -3.28 0.96 3.50
CA ALA A 83 -3.71 2.30 3.92
C ALA A 83 -4.84 2.28 4.96
N LYS A 84 -5.78 1.34 4.83
CA LYS A 84 -6.86 1.16 5.79
C LYS A 84 -6.30 0.72 7.14
N ASP A 85 -5.39 -0.24 7.15
CA ASP A 85 -4.76 -0.74 8.39
C ASP A 85 -3.98 0.36 9.12
N TYR A 86 -3.21 1.19 8.39
CA TYR A 86 -2.54 2.35 8.97
C TYR A 86 -3.51 3.34 9.60
N LYS A 87 -4.63 3.63 8.93
CA LYS A 87 -5.65 4.53 9.47
C LYS A 87 -6.25 3.97 10.76
N GLN A 88 -6.51 2.67 10.83
CA GLN A 88 -7.02 2.02 12.03
C GLN A 88 -6.02 2.06 13.19
N ILE A 89 -4.71 1.93 12.91
CA ILE A 89 -3.67 2.13 13.92
C ILE A 89 -3.67 3.58 14.41
N GLN A 90 -3.72 4.55 13.50
CA GLN A 90 -3.71 5.96 13.86
C GLN A 90 -4.90 6.34 14.73
N GLU A 91 -6.11 5.91 14.35
CA GLU A 91 -7.33 6.11 15.16
C GLU A 91 -7.21 5.41 16.54
N GLY A 92 -6.60 4.23 16.60
CA GLY A 92 -6.34 3.54 17.86
C GLY A 92 -5.36 4.28 18.78
N ILE A 93 -4.32 4.90 18.22
CA ILE A 93 -3.37 5.72 18.98
C ILE A 93 -4.05 7.00 19.49
N GLU A 94 -4.87 7.64 18.66
CA GLU A 94 -5.61 8.86 19.03
C GLU A 94 -6.56 8.59 20.18
N LYS A 95 -7.39 7.54 20.09
CA LYS A 95 -8.26 7.08 21.18
C LYS A 95 -7.49 6.78 22.46
N LEU A 96 -6.34 6.10 22.35
CA LEU A 96 -5.49 5.81 23.49
C LEU A 96 -4.97 7.10 24.17
N SER A 97 -4.61 8.09 23.37
CA SER A 97 -4.12 9.39 23.85
C SER A 97 -5.20 10.21 24.54
N GLU A 98 -6.45 10.07 24.12
CA GLU A 98 -7.64 10.68 24.75
C GLU A 98 -8.06 9.94 26.03
N GLY A 99 -7.41 8.81 26.35
CA GLY A 99 -7.73 8.00 27.51
C GLY A 99 -8.91 7.03 27.30
N GLU A 100 -9.41 6.90 26.07
CA GLU A 100 -10.37 5.86 25.71
C GLU A 100 -9.61 4.53 25.64
N LEU A 101 -9.86 3.64 26.61
CA LEU A 101 -9.20 2.33 26.68
C LEU A 101 -10.06 1.20 26.10
N ASP A 102 -11.27 1.50 25.63
CA ASP A 102 -12.24 0.50 25.16
C ASP A 102 -12.43 0.54 23.64
N PHE A 103 -11.31 0.35 22.94
CA PHE A 103 -11.28 0.20 21.49
C PHE A 103 -10.54 -1.08 21.10
N LYS A 104 -10.73 -1.50 19.85
CA LYS A 104 -10.06 -2.66 19.25
C LYS A 104 -9.47 -2.24 17.92
N ILE A 105 -8.18 -2.53 17.74
CA ILE A 105 -7.52 -2.35 16.44
C ILE A 105 -7.75 -3.62 15.63
N GLU A 106 -8.43 -3.49 14.50
CA GLU A 106 -8.62 -4.58 13.55
C GLU A 106 -7.66 -4.40 12.39
N ILE A 107 -6.80 -5.39 12.16
CA ILE A 107 -5.79 -5.38 11.11
C ILE A 107 -6.11 -6.51 10.13
N THR A 108 -5.95 -6.27 8.83
CA THR A 108 -6.19 -7.31 7.83
C THR A 108 -5.14 -8.44 7.86
N PRO A 109 -5.48 -9.66 7.38
CA PRO A 109 -4.55 -10.79 7.37
C PRO A 109 -3.31 -10.61 6.48
N ILE A 110 -3.39 -9.69 5.51
CA ILE A 110 -2.30 -9.40 4.57
C ILE A 110 -1.46 -8.18 5.00
N ALA A 111 -1.72 -7.66 6.21
CA ALA A 111 -1.01 -6.50 6.71
C ALA A 111 0.48 -6.79 6.89
N ASP A 112 1.27 -5.74 6.74
CA ASP A 112 2.70 -5.84 6.91
C ASP A 112 3.07 -6.23 8.33
N ARG A 113 4.16 -6.99 8.46
CA ARG A 113 4.68 -7.42 9.76
C ARG A 113 4.90 -6.23 10.71
N ALA A 114 5.37 -5.10 10.19
CA ALA A 114 5.56 -3.87 10.97
C ALA A 114 4.23 -3.34 11.55
N ILE A 115 3.16 -3.28 10.76
CA ILE A 115 1.81 -2.88 11.19
C ILE A 115 1.30 -3.82 12.28
N ILE A 116 1.49 -5.14 12.10
CA ILE A 116 1.08 -6.16 13.07
C ILE A 116 1.84 -5.98 14.39
N GLU A 117 3.15 -5.73 14.34
CA GLU A 117 3.98 -5.49 15.52
C GLU A 117 3.57 -4.21 16.26
N ILE A 118 3.28 -3.12 15.54
CA ILE A 118 2.77 -1.87 16.10
C ILE A 118 1.41 -2.09 16.78
N ALA A 119 0.46 -2.75 16.11
CA ALA A 119 -0.85 -3.04 16.67
C ALA A 119 -0.74 -3.86 17.97
N LYS A 120 0.13 -4.88 18.00
CA LYS A 120 0.42 -5.66 19.22
C LYS A 120 1.03 -4.81 20.33
N ALA A 121 1.94 -3.89 19.99
CA ALA A 121 2.54 -2.98 20.98
C ALA A 121 1.49 -2.05 21.59
N ILE A 122 0.57 -1.50 20.78
CA ILE A 122 -0.54 -0.67 21.25
C ILE A 122 -1.48 -1.46 22.17
N GLU A 123 -1.83 -2.69 21.82
CA GLU A 123 -2.66 -3.55 22.67
C GLU A 123 -2.01 -3.84 24.02
N ARG A 124 -0.68 -4.08 24.04
CA ARG A 124 0.07 -4.23 25.30
C ARG A 124 0.08 -2.95 26.13
N LEU A 125 0.25 -1.79 25.48
CA LEU A 125 0.24 -0.49 26.14
C LEU A 125 -1.14 -0.21 26.75
N LYS A 126 -2.23 -0.48 26.01
CA LYS A 126 -3.61 -0.39 26.48
C LYS A 126 -3.85 -1.26 27.71
N ALA A 127 -3.36 -2.51 27.69
CA ALA A 127 -3.47 -3.41 28.84
C ALA A 127 -2.70 -2.88 30.06
N SER A 128 -1.49 -2.38 29.87
CA SER A 128 -0.69 -1.78 30.94
C SER A 128 -1.39 -0.55 31.55
N LEU A 129 -1.92 0.34 30.72
CA LEU A 129 -2.68 1.52 31.18
C LEU A 129 -3.95 1.13 31.95
N LYS A 130 -4.69 0.11 31.50
CA LYS A 130 -5.85 -0.41 32.24
C LYS A 130 -5.46 -0.90 33.64
N ILE A 131 -4.34 -1.61 33.76
CA ILE A 131 -3.82 -2.08 35.06
C ILE A 131 -3.48 -0.89 35.96
N SER A 132 -2.72 0.07 35.45
CA SER A 132 -2.33 1.28 36.21
C SER A 132 -3.54 2.07 36.69
N LEU A 133 -4.55 2.26 35.82
CA LEU A 133 -5.80 2.93 36.18
C LEU A 133 -6.55 2.17 37.30
N ASN A 134 -6.62 0.85 37.22
CA ASN A 134 -7.28 0.03 38.23
C ASN A 134 -6.55 0.08 39.58
N LEU A 135 -5.22 0.08 39.57
CA LEU A 135 -4.40 0.24 40.78
C LEU A 135 -4.61 1.61 41.41
N ALA A 136 -4.59 2.69 40.62
CA ALA A 136 -4.85 4.04 41.10
C ALA A 136 -6.24 4.16 41.75
N LYS A 137 -7.29 3.62 41.10
CA LYS A 137 -8.65 3.58 41.66
C LYS A 137 -8.74 2.83 42.99
N ARG A 138 -7.97 1.74 43.16
CA ARG A 138 -7.92 0.97 44.42
C ARG A 138 -7.16 1.72 45.52
N GLY A 139 -6.04 2.36 45.19
CA GLY A 139 -5.26 3.16 46.14
C GLY A 139 -6.00 4.38 46.67
N ILE A 140 -6.86 5.00 45.84
CA ILE A 140 -7.73 6.11 46.24
C ILE A 140 -8.84 5.65 47.21
N ARG A 141 -9.33 4.40 47.09
CA ARG A 141 -10.36 3.84 48.00
C ARG A 141 -9.83 3.36 49.35
N ALA A 142 -8.52 3.27 49.52
CA ALA A 142 -7.89 2.83 50.76
C ALA A 142 -7.53 4.00 51.70
N LYS A 143 -7.84 5.24 51.30
CA LYS A 143 -7.84 6.44 52.14
C LYS A 143 -9.27 6.88 52.43
#